data_AF-A0A7X3XKF4-F1
#
_entry.id   AF-A0A7X3XKF4-F1
#
_cell.length_a   1.000
_cell.length_b   1.000
_cell.length_c   1.000
_cell.angle_alpha   90.00
_cell.angle_beta   90.00
_cell.angle_gamma   90.00
#
_symmetry.space_group_name_H-M   'P 1'
#
loop_
_entity.id
_entity.type
_entity.pdbx_description
1 polymer ?
#
loop_
_entity_poly.entity_id
_entity_poly.type
_entity_poly.pdbx_seq_one_letter_code
_entity_poly.pdbx_strand_id
1 'polypeptide(L)'
;MQTYHGTEETLDARTFLSILDGDYESIFLTSCVIEGAVIFSTESAVKSDGLSVVNKEIVCIGCTFKNVVKFEKTHFQKEVFFGNSDFQETVHFRGAVFQNTCDFGESKFEGPALFQGTSFHGKTNFRQTCFQQVADFKKVEFQENAVFRNAVFQDAVHFGWASFNKALDFVQAHFFERTAFNHSKFRGKIDFTSARFAISASYQDVRYTTDTIWQWLRNKWKQQPDQPTEFYLDSEDINEVLNPFFKRYVADQQFIRAFKEKNPFWAQIWRWSSDYGRSLALWALWSLLIALSFSLLYMTPGPSWLPERFQERMPRFHQVTGTDTGLPLTFWKSFYFSIVTFTTLGFGDVVADNTLARILVTLEVILGYIMLGGLISIFANKLASRS
;
A
#
# COMPACT_ATOMS: atom_id res chain seq x y z
N MET A 1 25.32 17.01 -31.51
CA MET A 1 24.19 17.34 -30.63
C MET A 1 24.38 18.78 -30.19
N GLN A 2 23.44 19.68 -30.50
CA GLN A 2 23.51 21.06 -30.02
C GLN A 2 22.90 21.13 -28.62
N THR A 3 23.58 21.81 -27.71
CA THR A 3 23.12 22.06 -26.34
C THR A 3 23.07 23.57 -26.13
N TYR A 4 21.96 24.07 -25.61
CA TYR A 4 21.88 25.47 -25.19
C TYR A 4 22.43 25.60 -23.76
N HIS A 5 23.31 26.56 -23.54
CA HIS A 5 23.85 26.89 -22.22
C HIS A 5 23.57 28.36 -21.90
N GLY A 6 22.94 28.62 -20.75
CA GLY A 6 22.76 29.95 -20.18
C GLY A 6 23.18 29.95 -18.71
N THR A 7 23.92 30.98 -18.28
CA THR A 7 24.37 31.12 -16.90
C THR A 7 24.26 32.57 -16.45
N GLU A 8 23.57 32.80 -15.32
CA GLU A 8 23.41 34.15 -14.71
C GLU A 8 22.83 35.22 -15.66
N GLU A 9 22.13 34.79 -16.71
CA GLU A 9 21.54 35.68 -17.71
C GLU A 9 20.04 35.86 -17.50
N THR A 10 19.51 36.97 -18.00
CA THR A 10 18.06 37.22 -18.07
C THR A 10 17.57 36.86 -19.47
N LEU A 11 16.67 35.88 -19.57
CA LEU A 11 16.02 35.47 -20.81
C LEU A 11 14.57 35.95 -20.83
N ASP A 12 14.15 36.54 -21.96
CA ASP A 12 12.73 36.70 -22.23
C ASP A 12 12.07 35.34 -22.48
N ALA A 13 10.85 35.16 -22.02
CA ALA A 13 10.09 33.93 -22.15
C ALA A 13 9.92 33.50 -23.61
N ARG A 14 9.85 34.43 -24.58
CA ARG A 14 9.80 34.10 -26.01
C ARG A 14 11.10 33.45 -26.46
N THR A 15 12.24 33.94 -25.97
CA THR A 15 13.55 33.33 -26.25
C THR A 15 13.60 31.92 -25.66
N PHE A 16 13.19 31.76 -24.39
CA PHE A 16 13.12 30.45 -23.76
C PHE A 16 12.22 29.46 -24.52
N LEU A 17 11.03 29.89 -24.93
CA LEU A 17 10.12 29.08 -25.75
C LEU A 17 10.73 28.75 -27.12
N SER A 18 11.43 29.69 -27.76
CA SER A 18 12.12 29.41 -29.03
C SER A 18 13.26 28.39 -28.88
N ILE A 19 13.94 28.36 -27.73
CA ILE A 19 14.96 27.35 -27.43
C ILE A 19 14.31 25.98 -27.20
N LEU A 20 13.15 25.94 -26.54
CA LEU A 20 12.34 24.73 -26.38
C LEU A 20 11.85 24.20 -27.74
N ASP A 21 11.43 25.06 -28.66
CA ASP A 21 10.94 24.66 -29.98
C ASP A 21 12.06 24.42 -31.02
N GLY A 22 13.27 24.96 -30.79
CA GLY A 22 14.39 24.89 -31.75
C GLY A 22 15.07 23.51 -31.88
N ASP A 23 16.24 23.46 -32.49
CA ASP A 23 16.93 22.19 -32.82
C ASP A 23 17.88 21.66 -31.74
N TYR A 24 17.88 22.26 -30.55
CA TYR A 24 18.69 21.77 -29.43
C TYR A 24 18.27 20.35 -29.00
N GLU A 25 19.18 19.57 -28.43
CA GLU A 25 18.83 18.27 -27.83
C GLU A 25 18.69 18.34 -26.31
N SER A 26 19.31 19.35 -25.71
CA SER A 26 19.29 19.63 -24.29
C SER A 26 19.46 21.12 -24.01
N ILE A 27 18.93 21.57 -22.88
CA ILE A 27 18.91 22.96 -22.43
C ILE A 27 19.45 22.98 -21.00
N PHE A 28 20.51 23.74 -20.77
CA PHE A 28 21.12 23.92 -19.46
C PHE A 28 21.12 25.41 -19.09
N LEU A 29 20.26 25.79 -18.15
CA LEU A 29 20.18 27.11 -17.56
C LEU A 29 20.59 27.01 -16.09
N THR A 30 21.53 27.85 -15.66
CA THR A 30 21.96 27.92 -14.26
C THR A 30 21.85 29.35 -13.77
N SER A 31 21.17 29.56 -12.64
CA SER A 31 21.01 30.89 -12.03
C SER A 31 20.43 31.96 -12.97
N CYS A 32 19.62 31.54 -13.96
CA CYS A 32 19.05 32.43 -14.96
C CYS A 32 17.71 33.00 -14.49
N VAL A 33 17.35 34.18 -14.99
CA VAL A 33 16.04 34.80 -14.75
C VAL A 33 15.22 34.72 -16.03
N ILE A 34 14.06 34.09 -15.98
CA ILE A 34 13.11 34.04 -17.09
C ILE A 34 12.01 35.07 -16.86
N GLU A 35 11.94 36.08 -17.72
CA GLU A 35 10.96 37.16 -17.67
C GLU A 35 9.85 36.96 -18.71
N GLY A 36 8.60 37.21 -18.32
CA GLY A 36 7.44 37.00 -19.18
C GLY A 36 6.79 35.64 -18.98
N ALA A 37 5.52 35.53 -19.38
CA ALA A 37 4.75 34.30 -19.21
C ALA A 37 5.25 33.19 -20.15
N VAL A 38 5.70 32.08 -19.57
CA VAL A 38 6.09 30.88 -20.32
C VAL A 38 4.83 30.08 -20.57
N ILE A 39 4.28 30.16 -21.78
CA ILE A 39 3.05 29.44 -22.14
C ILE A 39 3.38 28.47 -23.28
N PHE A 40 3.69 27.23 -22.92
CA PHE A 40 3.93 26.17 -23.88
C PHE A 40 2.61 25.45 -24.16
N SER A 41 2.10 25.60 -25.39
CA SER A 41 0.80 25.05 -25.79
C SER A 41 0.88 24.28 -27.11
N THR A 42 -0.20 23.59 -27.48
CA THR A 42 -0.33 22.72 -28.65
C THR A 42 -0.12 23.40 -30.01
N GLU A 43 -0.04 24.73 -30.04
CA GLU A 43 0.27 25.49 -31.25
C GLU A 43 1.78 25.59 -31.53
N SER A 44 2.63 25.42 -30.50
CA SER A 44 4.08 25.61 -30.58
C SER A 44 4.87 24.31 -30.80
N ALA A 45 4.32 23.16 -30.43
CA ALA A 45 5.05 21.88 -30.40
C ALA A 45 4.85 21.00 -31.66
N VAL A 46 5.85 20.14 -31.93
CA VAL A 46 5.79 19.07 -32.94
C VAL A 46 4.65 18.10 -32.61
N LYS A 47 3.63 18.05 -33.46
CA LYS A 47 2.46 17.18 -33.28
C LYS A 47 2.79 15.73 -33.63
N SER A 48 2.82 14.86 -32.62
CA SER A 48 2.42 13.47 -32.79
C SER A 48 1.11 13.28 -32.05
N ASP A 49 0.03 12.97 -32.77
CA ASP A 49 -1.31 12.68 -32.22
C ASP A 49 -1.96 13.79 -31.34
N GLY A 50 -1.69 15.07 -31.63
CA GLY A 50 -2.37 16.20 -30.98
C GLY A 50 -1.87 16.55 -29.58
N LEU A 51 -0.74 16.00 -29.17
CA LEU A 51 -0.09 16.24 -27.86
C LEU A 51 1.11 17.17 -28.02
N SER A 52 1.32 18.08 -27.07
CA SER A 52 2.53 18.92 -27.02
C SER A 52 3.70 18.09 -26.53
N VAL A 53 4.68 17.79 -27.39
CA VAL A 53 5.83 16.94 -27.03
C VAL A 53 7.10 17.78 -26.89
N VAL A 54 7.84 17.58 -25.81
CA VAL A 54 9.20 18.09 -25.63
C VAL A 54 10.16 16.91 -25.52
N ASN A 55 10.97 16.70 -26.56
CA ASN A 55 11.93 15.61 -26.65
C ASN A 55 13.38 16.05 -26.35
N LYS A 56 13.56 16.76 -25.24
CA LYS A 56 14.81 17.44 -24.90
C LYS A 56 15.02 17.36 -23.40
N GLU A 57 16.27 17.19 -22.99
CA GLU A 57 16.61 17.30 -21.57
C GLU A 57 16.53 18.77 -21.16
N ILE A 58 15.80 19.06 -20.08
CA ILE A 58 15.67 20.42 -19.54
C ILE A 58 16.33 20.45 -18.18
N VAL A 59 17.40 21.23 -18.05
CA VAL A 59 18.10 21.47 -16.79
C VAL A 59 18.05 22.97 -16.53
N CYS A 60 17.26 23.39 -15.56
CA CYS A 60 17.11 24.76 -15.10
C CYS A 60 17.36 24.78 -13.60
N ILE A 61 18.62 24.97 -13.18
CA ILE A 61 19.01 24.91 -11.77
C ILE A 61 19.19 26.32 -11.22
N GLY A 62 18.62 26.62 -10.05
CA GLY A 62 18.78 27.95 -9.46
C GLY A 62 18.08 29.07 -10.23
N CYS A 63 17.19 28.75 -11.17
CA CYS A 63 16.59 29.75 -12.05
C CYS A 63 15.37 30.41 -11.41
N THR A 64 15.06 31.65 -11.80
CA THR A 64 13.86 32.37 -11.34
C THR A 64 12.90 32.58 -12.50
N PHE A 65 11.68 32.06 -12.38
CA PHE A 65 10.58 32.32 -13.30
C PHE A 65 9.67 33.39 -12.69
N LYS A 66 9.74 34.61 -13.23
CA LYS A 66 9.03 35.78 -12.66
C LYS A 66 7.53 35.80 -12.93
N ASN A 67 7.07 35.02 -13.91
CA ASN A 67 5.68 35.02 -14.35
C ASN A 67 5.16 33.60 -14.51
N VAL A 68 3.86 33.51 -14.82
CA VAL A 68 3.13 32.25 -14.96
C VAL A 68 3.84 31.30 -15.92
N VAL A 69 4.00 30.04 -15.50
CA VAL A 69 4.57 28.96 -16.29
C VAL A 69 3.48 27.94 -16.60
N LYS A 70 3.24 27.63 -17.89
CA LYS A 70 2.22 26.68 -18.34
C LYS A 70 2.81 25.64 -19.28
N PHE A 71 2.71 24.39 -18.85
CA PHE A 71 3.02 23.18 -19.60
C PHE A 71 1.84 22.19 -19.49
N GLU A 72 0.61 22.67 -19.66
CA GLU A 72 -0.58 21.84 -19.57
C GLU A 72 -0.61 20.81 -20.70
N LYS A 73 -0.85 19.54 -20.35
CA LYS A 73 -0.87 18.41 -21.30
C LYS A 73 0.40 18.25 -22.15
N THR A 74 1.53 18.73 -21.62
CA THR A 74 2.85 18.57 -22.25
C THR A 74 3.46 17.22 -21.90
N HIS A 75 4.02 16.54 -22.90
CA HIS A 75 4.73 15.28 -22.79
C HIS A 75 6.24 15.52 -22.84
N PHE A 76 6.90 15.46 -21.69
CA PHE A 76 8.35 15.51 -21.58
C PHE A 76 8.92 14.11 -21.75
N GLN A 77 9.60 13.86 -22.87
CA GLN A 77 10.14 12.54 -23.18
C GLN A 77 11.50 12.28 -22.52
N LYS A 78 12.24 13.33 -22.16
CA LYS A 78 13.52 13.25 -21.47
C LYS A 78 13.41 13.84 -20.05
N GLU A 79 14.52 13.84 -19.33
CA GLU A 79 14.64 14.32 -17.96
C GLU A 79 14.38 15.83 -17.84
N VAL A 80 13.77 16.22 -16.72
CA VAL A 80 13.42 17.62 -16.42
C VAL A 80 13.85 17.95 -14.99
N PHE A 81 14.81 18.87 -14.85
CA PHE A 81 15.37 19.30 -13.59
C PHE A 81 15.14 20.80 -13.41
N PHE A 82 14.37 21.16 -12.39
CA PHE A 82 14.10 22.53 -11.94
C PHE A 82 14.69 22.81 -10.55
N GLY A 83 15.61 21.97 -10.06
CA GLY A 83 16.12 22.06 -8.69
C GLY A 83 16.66 23.44 -8.31
N ASN A 84 16.48 23.83 -7.05
CA ASN A 84 16.84 25.15 -6.51
C ASN A 84 16.18 26.36 -7.23
N SER A 85 15.13 26.15 -8.04
CA SER A 85 14.50 27.25 -8.78
C SER A 85 13.37 27.94 -8.01
N ASP A 86 13.10 29.19 -8.36
CA ASP A 86 12.04 30.02 -7.79
C ASP A 86 10.94 30.31 -8.83
N PHE A 87 9.72 29.89 -8.54
CA PHE A 87 8.53 30.17 -9.34
C PHE A 87 7.66 31.19 -8.61
N GLN A 88 7.76 32.45 -9.03
CA GLN A 88 7.15 33.58 -8.34
C GLN A 88 5.64 33.69 -8.58
N GLU A 89 5.16 33.03 -9.63
CA GLU A 89 3.77 33.04 -10.05
C GLU A 89 3.24 31.61 -10.25
N THR A 90 1.97 31.49 -10.65
CA THR A 90 1.30 30.19 -10.79
C THR A 90 2.01 29.27 -11.79
N VAL A 91 2.17 27.99 -11.43
CA VAL A 91 2.73 26.96 -12.32
C VAL A 91 1.65 25.92 -12.68
N HIS A 92 1.46 25.69 -13.98
CA HIS A 92 0.45 24.78 -14.52
C HIS A 92 1.09 23.58 -15.23
N PHE A 93 1.01 22.40 -14.61
CA PHE A 93 1.39 21.10 -15.18
C PHE A 93 0.19 20.17 -15.37
N ARG A 94 -1.02 20.72 -15.40
CA ARG A 94 -2.27 19.94 -15.46
C ARG A 94 -2.25 18.97 -16.65
N GLY A 95 -2.38 17.67 -16.37
CA GLY A 95 -2.36 16.62 -17.39
C GLY A 95 -1.02 16.41 -18.10
N ALA A 96 0.07 17.02 -17.62
CA ALA A 96 1.40 16.81 -18.18
C ALA A 96 1.89 15.38 -17.92
N VAL A 97 2.80 14.90 -18.75
CA VAL A 97 3.41 13.58 -18.63
C VAL A 97 4.93 13.72 -18.63
N PHE A 98 5.56 13.29 -17.55
CA PHE A 98 7.02 13.20 -17.45
C PHE A 98 7.41 11.74 -17.61
N GLN A 99 8.05 11.39 -18.74
CA GLN A 99 8.42 10.01 -19.05
C GLN A 99 9.61 9.51 -18.22
N ASN A 100 10.54 10.42 -17.88
CA ASN A 100 11.75 10.12 -17.15
C ASN A 100 11.80 10.86 -15.82
N THR A 101 12.97 10.83 -15.17
CA THR A 101 13.20 11.47 -13.87
C THR A 101 12.86 12.96 -13.92
N CYS A 102 12.20 13.43 -12.87
CA CYS A 102 11.84 14.84 -12.72
C CYS A 102 12.22 15.35 -11.33
N ASP A 103 12.87 16.51 -11.25
CA ASP A 103 13.39 17.07 -10.00
C ASP A 103 12.96 18.53 -9.81
N PHE A 104 12.31 18.82 -8.69
CA PHE A 104 11.95 20.15 -8.18
C PHE A 104 12.52 20.38 -6.77
N GLY A 105 13.53 19.60 -6.38
CA GLY A 105 14.15 19.65 -5.07
C GLY A 105 14.70 21.03 -4.76
N GLU A 106 14.57 21.46 -3.51
CA GLU A 106 15.02 22.76 -2.99
C GLU A 106 14.41 23.97 -3.72
N SER A 107 13.37 23.74 -4.54
CA SER A 107 12.68 24.80 -5.28
C SER A 107 11.63 25.50 -4.42
N LYS A 108 11.23 26.69 -4.84
CA LYS A 108 10.19 27.49 -4.20
C LYS A 108 9.07 27.77 -5.19
N PHE A 109 7.83 27.51 -4.78
CA PHE A 109 6.62 27.90 -5.49
C PHE A 109 5.92 28.97 -4.66
N GLU A 110 6.07 30.24 -5.03
CA GLU A 110 5.42 31.38 -4.36
C GLU A 110 3.94 31.47 -4.74
N GLY A 111 3.63 31.17 -6.00
CA GLY A 111 2.27 31.01 -6.51
C GLY A 111 1.72 29.59 -6.35
N PRO A 112 0.45 29.36 -6.72
CA PRO A 112 -0.15 28.02 -6.72
C PRO A 112 0.57 27.07 -7.67
N ALA A 113 0.74 25.81 -7.24
CA ALA A 113 1.38 24.76 -8.03
C ALA A 113 0.35 23.70 -8.43
N LEU A 114 0.01 23.64 -9.72
CA LEU A 114 -1.13 22.90 -10.24
C LEU A 114 -0.68 21.68 -11.05
N PHE A 115 -0.65 20.50 -10.41
CA PHE A 115 -0.23 19.21 -10.96
C PHE A 115 -1.41 18.25 -11.18
N GLN A 116 -2.63 18.78 -11.39
CA GLN A 116 -3.80 17.91 -11.45
C GLN A 116 -3.76 17.00 -12.67
N GLY A 117 -3.91 15.69 -12.45
CA GLY A 117 -3.87 14.69 -13.51
C GLY A 117 -2.49 14.51 -14.17
N THR A 118 -1.42 15.03 -13.58
CA THR A 118 -0.05 14.81 -14.08
C THR A 118 0.37 13.36 -13.88
N SER A 119 1.10 12.79 -14.83
CA SER A 119 1.67 11.43 -14.73
C SER A 119 3.20 11.47 -14.74
N PHE A 120 3.82 11.05 -13.64
CA PHE A 120 5.26 10.89 -13.52
C PHE A 120 5.64 9.41 -13.65
N HIS A 121 6.32 9.07 -14.75
CA HIS A 121 6.75 7.71 -15.04
C HIS A 121 8.14 7.39 -14.45
N GLY A 122 9.01 8.39 -14.35
CA GLY A 122 10.29 8.30 -13.65
C GLY A 122 10.21 8.71 -12.18
N LYS A 123 11.35 8.61 -11.47
CA LYS A 123 11.47 9.06 -10.08
C LYS A 123 11.19 10.56 -10.00
N THR A 124 10.44 10.99 -9.00
CA THR A 124 10.10 12.40 -8.80
C THR A 124 10.61 12.92 -7.47
N ASN A 125 11.31 14.05 -7.50
CA ASN A 125 11.91 14.65 -6.33
C ASN A 125 11.35 16.06 -6.05
N PHE A 126 10.80 16.24 -4.85
CA PHE A 126 10.34 17.49 -4.25
C PHE A 126 10.97 17.67 -2.86
N ARG A 127 12.17 17.11 -2.64
CA ARG A 127 12.89 17.22 -1.37
C ARG A 127 13.15 18.69 -1.06
N GLN A 128 12.89 19.14 0.17
CA GLN A 128 13.13 20.52 0.61
C GLN A 128 12.43 21.59 -0.24
N THR A 129 11.43 21.21 -1.04
CA THR A 129 10.63 22.17 -1.81
C THR A 129 9.69 22.94 -0.87
N CYS A 130 9.51 24.24 -1.11
CA CYS A 130 8.58 25.08 -0.37
C CYS A 130 7.41 25.50 -1.27
N PHE A 131 6.20 25.09 -0.91
CA PHE A 131 4.94 25.55 -1.54
C PHE A 131 4.30 26.59 -0.63
N GLN A 132 4.31 27.86 -1.05
CA GLN A 132 3.78 28.97 -0.26
C GLN A 132 2.26 29.10 -0.35
N GLN A 133 1.68 28.66 -1.46
CA GLN A 133 0.24 28.63 -1.71
C GLN A 133 -0.21 27.19 -2.00
N VAL A 134 -1.50 27.05 -2.33
CA VAL A 134 -2.12 25.76 -2.62
C VAL A 134 -1.31 24.93 -3.63
N ALA A 135 -1.03 23.68 -3.26
CA ALA A 135 -0.41 22.69 -4.12
C ALA A 135 -1.44 21.58 -4.45
N ASP A 136 -1.86 21.50 -5.71
CA ASP A 136 -2.92 20.59 -6.12
C ASP A 136 -2.38 19.43 -6.97
N PHE A 137 -2.29 18.27 -6.33
CA PHE A 137 -1.88 16.98 -6.88
C PHE A 137 -3.08 16.03 -7.09
N LYS A 138 -4.30 16.56 -7.25
CA LYS A 138 -5.48 15.70 -7.50
C LYS A 138 -5.29 14.87 -8.76
N LYS A 139 -5.61 13.57 -8.68
CA LYS A 139 -5.49 12.62 -9.79
C LYS A 139 -4.06 12.47 -10.34
N VAL A 140 -3.03 12.88 -9.59
CA VAL A 140 -1.64 12.63 -9.99
C VAL A 140 -1.35 11.13 -9.97
N GLU A 141 -0.51 10.66 -10.89
CA GLU A 141 -0.01 9.29 -10.90
C GLU A 141 1.52 9.29 -10.82
N PHE A 142 2.07 8.69 -9.76
CA PHE A 142 3.49 8.41 -9.62
C PHE A 142 3.72 6.91 -9.87
N GLN A 143 4.34 6.58 -11.01
CA GLN A 143 4.68 5.20 -11.36
C GLN A 143 5.88 4.69 -10.58
N GLU A 144 6.84 5.58 -10.29
CA GLU A 144 8.05 5.33 -9.53
C GLU A 144 8.03 6.09 -8.19
N ASN A 145 9.16 6.06 -7.46
CA ASN A 145 9.25 6.71 -6.15
C ASN A 145 9.02 8.23 -6.24
N ALA A 146 8.22 8.75 -5.32
CA ALA A 146 7.97 10.18 -5.13
C ALA A 146 8.52 10.64 -3.77
N VAL A 147 9.37 11.65 -3.76
CA VAL A 147 10.09 12.12 -2.56
C VAL A 147 9.70 13.55 -2.25
N PHE A 148 9.15 13.79 -1.06
CA PHE A 148 8.77 15.08 -0.48
C PHE A 148 9.47 15.31 0.87
N ARG A 149 10.62 14.68 1.07
CA ARG A 149 11.38 14.75 2.33
C ARG A 149 11.75 16.19 2.67
N ASN A 150 11.49 16.63 3.90
CA ASN A 150 11.66 18.01 4.34
C ASN A 150 10.89 19.06 3.50
N ALA A 151 9.91 18.66 2.68
CA ALA A 151 9.09 19.62 1.95
C ALA A 151 8.19 20.41 2.91
N VAL A 152 7.93 21.67 2.59
CA VAL A 152 7.10 22.57 3.38
C VAL A 152 5.90 23.01 2.55
N PHE A 153 4.71 22.74 3.05
CA PHE A 153 3.43 23.19 2.49
C PHE A 153 2.83 24.22 3.45
N GLN A 154 2.92 25.50 3.09
CA GLN A 154 2.41 26.62 3.89
C GLN A 154 0.87 26.74 3.81
N ASP A 155 0.29 26.26 2.73
CA ASP A 155 -1.16 26.28 2.47
C ASP A 155 -1.65 24.85 2.15
N ALA A 156 -2.95 24.71 1.86
CA ALA A 156 -3.61 23.43 1.66
C ALA A 156 -2.99 22.63 0.51
N VAL A 157 -2.86 21.32 0.73
CA VAL A 157 -2.35 20.37 -0.28
C VAL A 157 -3.39 19.28 -0.56
N HIS A 158 -3.55 18.95 -1.83
CA HIS A 158 -4.58 18.02 -2.27
C HIS A 158 -4.01 16.86 -3.08
N PHE A 159 -4.06 15.65 -2.54
CA PHE A 159 -3.72 14.38 -3.19
C PHE A 159 -4.98 13.53 -3.49
N GLY A 160 -6.13 14.18 -3.67
CA GLY A 160 -7.39 13.49 -3.92
C GLY A 160 -7.34 12.64 -5.19
N TRP A 161 -7.74 11.37 -5.14
CA TRP A 161 -7.64 10.41 -6.25
C TRP A 161 -6.22 10.18 -6.79
N ALA A 162 -5.18 10.55 -6.04
CA ALA A 162 -3.80 10.28 -6.44
C ALA A 162 -3.49 8.77 -6.42
N SER A 163 -2.58 8.32 -7.28
CA SER A 163 -2.07 6.94 -7.28
C SER A 163 -0.55 6.93 -7.09
N PHE A 164 -0.08 6.21 -6.07
CA PHE A 164 1.33 6.03 -5.76
C PHE A 164 1.69 4.55 -5.94
N ASN A 165 2.33 4.22 -7.06
CA ASN A 165 2.59 2.82 -7.44
C ASN A 165 3.84 2.24 -6.77
N LYS A 166 4.77 3.10 -6.31
CA LYS A 166 5.97 2.73 -5.54
C LYS A 166 6.05 3.55 -4.24
N ALA A 167 7.25 3.83 -3.74
CA ALA A 167 7.43 4.46 -2.44
C ALA A 167 7.08 5.96 -2.46
N LEU A 168 6.46 6.44 -1.38
CA LEU A 168 6.15 7.84 -1.14
C LEU A 168 6.82 8.28 0.17
N ASP A 169 7.75 9.22 0.08
CA ASP A 169 8.55 9.68 1.23
C ASP A 169 8.14 11.10 1.62
N PHE A 170 7.55 11.27 2.80
CA PHE A 170 7.23 12.53 3.46
C PHE A 170 8.01 12.72 4.77
N VAL A 171 9.17 12.07 4.92
CA VAL A 171 9.98 12.18 6.13
C VAL A 171 10.28 13.65 6.43
N GLN A 172 9.98 14.09 7.65
CA GLN A 172 10.17 15.48 8.10
C GLN A 172 9.43 16.54 7.26
N ALA A 173 8.45 16.16 6.44
CA ALA A 173 7.62 17.13 5.73
C ALA A 173 6.73 17.92 6.70
N HIS A 174 6.48 19.18 6.40
CA HIS A 174 5.65 20.06 7.22
C HIS A 174 4.41 20.52 6.44
N PHE A 175 3.23 20.25 6.98
CA PHE A 175 1.94 20.68 6.43
C PHE A 175 1.29 21.65 7.42
N PHE A 176 1.33 22.94 7.10
CA PHE A 176 0.77 24.00 7.96
C PHE A 176 -0.77 24.08 7.89
N GLU A 177 -1.33 23.65 6.76
CA GLU A 177 -2.77 23.69 6.50
C GLU A 177 -3.32 22.28 6.21
N ARG A 178 -4.57 22.20 5.77
CA ARG A 178 -5.25 20.92 5.50
C ARG A 178 -4.56 20.12 4.39
N THR A 179 -4.30 18.85 4.69
CA THR A 179 -3.81 17.85 3.71
C THR A 179 -4.92 16.85 3.39
N ALA A 180 -5.22 16.62 2.11
CA ALA A 180 -6.30 15.69 1.72
C ALA A 180 -5.79 14.56 0.82
N PHE A 181 -5.95 13.31 1.24
CA PHE A 181 -5.64 12.09 0.48
C PHE A 181 -6.90 11.33 0.03
N ASN A 182 -8.05 11.99 -0.04
CA ASN A 182 -9.34 11.31 -0.26
C ASN A 182 -9.36 10.52 -1.58
N HIS A 183 -9.84 9.28 -1.53
CA HIS A 183 -9.89 8.32 -2.65
C HIS A 183 -8.54 7.98 -3.29
N SER A 184 -7.42 8.30 -2.63
CA SER A 184 -6.10 7.96 -3.13
C SER A 184 -5.83 6.45 -3.04
N LYS A 185 -4.88 5.99 -3.85
CA LYS A 185 -4.42 4.60 -3.89
C LYS A 185 -2.93 4.58 -3.61
N PHE A 186 -2.54 3.80 -2.63
CA PHE A 186 -1.15 3.54 -2.33
C PHE A 186 -0.84 2.07 -2.59
N ARG A 187 0.22 1.79 -3.34
CA ARG A 187 0.67 0.42 -3.62
C ARG A 187 2.07 0.13 -3.11
N GLY A 188 2.91 1.13 -2.91
CA GLY A 188 4.21 0.97 -2.26
C GLY A 188 4.22 1.44 -0.81
N LYS A 189 5.41 1.49 -0.21
CA LYS A 189 5.64 2.01 1.13
C LYS A 189 5.42 3.53 1.19
N ILE A 190 4.84 4.02 2.29
CA ILE A 190 4.66 5.44 2.57
C ILE A 190 5.30 5.77 3.90
N ASP A 191 6.15 6.78 3.91
CA ASP A 191 6.90 7.18 5.10
C ASP A 191 6.53 8.60 5.54
N PHE A 192 5.85 8.75 6.68
CA PHE A 192 5.60 10.04 7.32
C PHE A 192 6.42 10.19 8.62
N THR A 193 7.59 9.55 8.72
CA THR A 193 8.44 9.66 9.92
C THR A 193 8.77 11.13 10.21
N SER A 194 8.43 11.59 11.40
CA SER A 194 8.58 12.99 11.83
C SER A 194 7.87 14.04 10.94
N ALA A 195 6.94 13.63 10.08
CA ALA A 195 6.10 14.58 9.37
C ALA A 195 5.16 15.30 10.35
N ARG A 196 4.89 16.58 10.10
CA ARG A 196 4.04 17.41 10.96
C ARG A 196 2.82 17.88 10.18
N PHE A 197 1.64 17.69 10.76
CA PHE A 197 0.38 18.24 10.27
C PHE A 197 -0.11 19.21 11.34
N ALA A 198 -0.26 20.50 11.01
CA ALA A 198 -0.59 21.52 12.00
C ALA A 198 -2.10 21.69 12.24
N ILE A 199 -2.95 21.17 11.33
CA ILE A 199 -4.41 21.27 11.45
C ILE A 199 -5.08 19.90 11.35
N SER A 200 -5.02 19.27 10.16
CA SER A 200 -5.63 17.97 9.95
C SER A 200 -5.21 17.36 8.61
N ALA A 201 -5.22 16.03 8.58
CA ALA A 201 -5.11 15.25 7.36
C ALA A 201 -6.38 14.41 7.13
N SER A 202 -6.98 14.53 5.95
CA SER A 202 -8.20 13.81 5.54
C SER A 202 -7.84 12.59 4.70
N TYR A 203 -8.41 11.42 5.07
CA TYR A 203 -8.13 10.12 4.45
C TYR A 203 -9.40 9.35 4.12
N GLN A 204 -10.38 9.96 3.45
CA GLN A 204 -11.63 9.27 3.08
C GLN A 204 -11.41 8.27 1.94
N ASP A 205 -11.95 7.04 2.04
CA ASP A 205 -11.89 6.02 0.98
C ASP A 205 -10.50 5.72 0.38
N VAL A 206 -9.45 5.86 1.19
CA VAL A 206 -8.09 5.52 0.79
C VAL A 206 -7.95 4.02 0.60
N ARG A 207 -7.32 3.60 -0.51
CA ARG A 207 -7.04 2.20 -0.81
C ARG A 207 -5.55 1.91 -0.67
N TYR A 208 -5.23 0.76 -0.09
CA TYR A 208 -3.86 0.27 0.09
C TYR A 208 -3.74 -1.19 -0.36
N THR A 209 -2.54 -1.61 -0.75
CA THR A 209 -2.21 -3.01 -1.00
C THR A 209 -1.97 -3.72 0.33
N THR A 210 -2.60 -4.86 0.57
CA THR A 210 -2.54 -5.58 1.85
C THR A 210 -1.64 -6.80 1.77
N ASP A 211 -0.76 -7.01 2.76
CA ASP A 211 0.06 -8.23 2.84
C ASP A 211 -0.80 -9.41 3.27
N THR A 212 -1.50 -10.06 2.33
CA THR A 212 -2.33 -11.23 2.62
C THR A 212 -1.83 -12.45 1.87
N ILE A 213 -2.04 -13.65 2.43
CA ILE A 213 -1.70 -14.92 1.74
C ILE A 213 -2.38 -15.01 0.37
N TRP A 214 -3.61 -14.52 0.26
CA TRP A 214 -4.34 -14.50 -1.00
C TRP A 214 -3.71 -13.56 -2.03
N GLN A 215 -3.22 -12.40 -1.59
CA GLN A 215 -2.45 -11.53 -2.46
C GLN A 215 -1.12 -12.16 -2.85
N TRP A 216 -0.39 -12.79 -1.93
CA TRP A 216 0.83 -13.52 -2.27
C TRP A 216 0.58 -14.64 -3.30
N LEU A 217 -0.46 -15.46 -3.10
CA LEU A 217 -0.86 -16.49 -4.07
C LEU A 217 -1.23 -15.86 -5.41
N ARG A 218 -2.06 -14.81 -5.41
CA ARG A 218 -2.51 -14.12 -6.62
C ARG A 218 -1.34 -13.47 -7.37
N ASN A 219 -0.40 -12.87 -6.66
CA ASN A 219 0.78 -12.20 -7.21
C ASN A 219 1.75 -13.22 -7.81
N LYS A 220 1.91 -14.38 -7.17
CA LYS A 220 2.66 -15.52 -7.74
C LYS A 220 2.07 -15.99 -9.07
N TRP A 221 0.73 -15.96 -9.20
CA TRP A 221 0.05 -16.31 -10.45
C TRP A 221 0.08 -15.20 -11.49
N LYS A 222 0.05 -13.92 -11.07
CA LYS A 222 0.05 -12.74 -11.95
C LYS A 222 1.44 -12.20 -12.32
N GLN A 223 2.51 -12.75 -11.75
CA GLN A 223 3.89 -12.25 -11.90
C GLN A 223 4.06 -10.75 -11.56
N GLN A 224 3.16 -10.19 -10.72
CA GLN A 224 3.26 -8.80 -10.27
C GLN A 224 3.80 -8.76 -8.84
N PRO A 225 4.96 -8.12 -8.59
CA PRO A 225 5.47 -7.91 -7.25
C PRO A 225 4.80 -6.66 -6.66
N ASP A 226 3.49 -6.71 -6.43
CA ASP A 226 2.84 -5.71 -5.61
C ASP A 226 3.30 -5.95 -4.17
N GLN A 227 4.12 -5.04 -3.66
CA GLN A 227 4.51 -5.05 -2.25
C GLN A 227 3.34 -4.51 -1.42
N PRO A 228 3.14 -5.01 -0.21
CA PRO A 228 2.15 -4.45 0.68
C PRO A 228 2.49 -3.00 1.03
N THR A 229 1.47 -2.17 1.17
CA THR A 229 1.63 -0.78 1.55
C THR A 229 1.99 -0.69 3.03
N GLU A 230 3.23 -0.32 3.32
CA GLU A 230 3.69 -0.02 4.67
C GLU A 230 3.43 1.47 4.98
N PHE A 231 2.88 1.78 6.15
CA PHE A 231 2.66 3.16 6.61
C PHE A 231 3.46 3.41 7.88
N TYR A 232 4.09 4.59 7.95
CA TYR A 232 4.87 5.04 9.09
C TYR A 232 4.33 6.38 9.55
N LEU A 233 3.94 6.48 10.81
CA LEU A 233 3.55 7.74 11.44
C LEU A 233 4.14 7.75 12.84
N ASP A 234 5.13 8.62 13.07
CA ASP A 234 5.80 8.78 14.37
C ASP A 234 5.34 10.08 15.08
N SER A 235 4.25 10.68 14.61
CA SER A 235 3.75 11.95 15.17
C SER A 235 3.08 11.71 16.52
N GLU A 236 3.47 12.49 17.53
CA GLU A 236 2.84 12.53 18.86
C GLU A 236 1.32 12.85 18.79
N ASP A 237 0.85 13.48 17.70
CA ASP A 237 -0.55 13.86 17.45
C ASP A 237 -1.32 12.94 16.49
N ILE A 238 -1.31 11.62 16.74
CA ILE A 238 -2.25 10.68 16.07
C ILE A 238 -3.73 11.07 16.34
N ASN A 239 -3.99 11.99 17.27
CA ASN A 239 -5.32 12.46 17.61
C ASN A 239 -5.93 13.42 16.57
N GLU A 240 -5.14 13.99 15.66
CA GLU A 240 -5.64 14.91 14.60
C GLU A 240 -6.04 14.20 13.29
N VAL A 241 -5.80 12.90 13.19
CA VAL A 241 -6.27 12.08 12.07
C VAL A 241 -7.78 11.86 12.22
N LEU A 242 -8.58 12.63 11.47
CA LEU A 242 -10.05 12.60 11.55
C LEU A 242 -10.68 11.27 11.10
N ASN A 243 -9.94 10.39 10.42
CA ASN A 243 -10.45 9.07 10.00
C ASN A 243 -10.06 7.97 11.01
N PRO A 244 -11.02 7.45 11.82
CA PRO A 244 -10.75 6.40 12.80
C PRO A 244 -10.25 5.09 12.18
N PHE A 245 -10.70 4.75 10.97
CA PHE A 245 -10.28 3.54 10.26
C PHE A 245 -8.81 3.61 9.86
N PHE A 246 -8.37 4.77 9.37
CA PHE A 246 -6.98 4.98 8.99
C PHE A 246 -6.06 4.92 10.21
N LYS A 247 -6.45 5.60 11.31
CA LYS A 247 -5.73 5.55 12.58
C LYS A 247 -5.55 4.13 13.10
N ARG A 248 -6.63 3.34 13.11
CA ARG A 248 -6.59 1.93 13.53
C ARG A 248 -5.72 1.07 12.61
N TYR A 249 -5.79 1.30 11.30
CA TYR A 249 -4.96 0.58 10.34
C TYR A 249 -3.46 0.84 10.56
N VAL A 250 -3.06 2.09 10.76
CA VAL A 250 -1.67 2.46 11.04
C VAL A 250 -1.20 1.80 12.35
N ALA A 251 -2.00 1.87 13.42
CA ALA A 251 -1.67 1.25 14.70
C ALA A 251 -1.51 -0.28 14.60
N ASP A 252 -2.40 -0.95 13.86
CA ASP A 252 -2.33 -2.39 13.64
C ASP A 252 -1.07 -2.79 12.86
N GLN A 253 -0.69 -2.01 11.83
CA GLN A 253 0.56 -2.23 11.08
C GLN A 253 1.81 -2.06 11.94
N GLN A 254 1.85 -1.02 12.76
CA GLN A 254 2.96 -0.79 13.71
C GLN A 254 3.08 -1.93 14.71
N PHE A 255 1.96 -2.41 15.27
CA PHE A 255 1.95 -3.54 16.19
C PHE A 255 2.47 -4.83 15.54
N ILE A 256 1.93 -5.19 14.36
CA ILE A 256 2.35 -6.40 13.63
C ILE A 256 3.84 -6.37 13.36
N ARG A 257 4.39 -5.20 13.01
CA ARG A 257 5.81 -5.05 12.76
C ARG A 257 6.65 -5.20 14.02
N ALA A 258 6.33 -4.48 15.10
CA ALA A 258 7.03 -4.60 16.37
C ALA A 258 7.01 -6.06 16.88
N PHE A 259 5.87 -6.75 16.68
CA PHE A 259 5.73 -8.16 16.99
C PHE A 259 6.61 -9.05 16.09
N LYS A 260 6.68 -8.78 14.78
CA LYS A 260 7.50 -9.53 13.81
C LYS A 260 9.00 -9.37 14.08
N GLU A 261 9.45 -8.17 14.43
CA GLU A 261 10.85 -7.90 14.79
C GLU A 261 11.24 -8.65 16.08
N LYS A 262 10.33 -8.70 17.06
CA LYS A 262 10.57 -9.42 18.32
C LYS A 262 10.40 -10.95 18.20
N ASN A 263 9.44 -11.41 17.41
CA ASN A 263 9.00 -12.82 17.34
C ASN A 263 8.74 -13.26 15.88
N PRO A 264 9.78 -13.43 15.04
CA PRO A 264 9.61 -13.70 13.61
C PRO A 264 8.90 -15.03 13.33
N PHE A 265 9.19 -16.07 14.13
CA PHE A 265 8.55 -17.38 14.00
C PHE A 265 7.04 -17.33 14.29
N TRP A 266 6.64 -16.72 15.41
CA TRP A 266 5.23 -16.60 15.78
C TRP A 266 4.46 -15.68 14.83
N ALA A 267 5.09 -14.63 14.32
CA ALA A 267 4.50 -13.75 13.32
C ALA A 267 4.16 -14.51 12.03
N GLN A 268 5.02 -15.46 11.63
CA GLN A 268 4.76 -16.30 10.47
C GLN A 268 3.57 -17.25 10.69
N ILE A 269 3.49 -17.89 11.86
CA ILE A 269 2.36 -18.75 12.23
C ILE A 269 1.05 -17.95 12.23
N TRP A 270 1.05 -16.78 12.87
CA TRP A 270 -0.14 -15.93 12.98
C TRP A 270 -0.61 -15.42 11.61
N ARG A 271 0.34 -15.10 10.72
CA ARG A 271 0.04 -14.81 9.31
C ARG A 271 -0.63 -16.00 8.63
N TRP A 272 -0.04 -17.18 8.74
CA TRP A 272 -0.53 -18.39 8.06
C TRP A 272 -1.90 -18.85 8.53
N SER A 273 -2.22 -18.64 9.81
CA SER A 273 -3.48 -19.08 10.40
C SER A 273 -4.64 -18.12 10.10
N SER A 274 -4.42 -16.82 10.20
CA SER A 274 -5.51 -15.82 10.19
C SER A 274 -5.17 -14.52 9.48
N ASP A 275 -4.00 -14.42 8.85
CA ASP A 275 -3.50 -13.18 8.28
C ASP A 275 -3.43 -12.06 9.33
N TYR A 276 -2.78 -12.36 10.46
CA TYR A 276 -2.73 -11.48 11.64
C TYR A 276 -4.11 -11.12 12.21
N GLY A 277 -5.05 -12.06 12.17
CA GLY A 277 -6.41 -11.86 12.67
C GLY A 277 -7.35 -11.12 11.71
N ARG A 278 -6.94 -10.91 10.45
CA ARG A 278 -7.71 -10.16 9.45
C ARG A 278 -8.62 -11.04 8.58
N SER A 279 -8.30 -12.34 8.45
CA SER A 279 -8.96 -13.25 7.51
C SER A 279 -9.78 -14.34 8.21
N LEU A 280 -11.10 -14.13 8.30
CA LEU A 280 -12.04 -15.13 8.81
C LEU A 280 -12.11 -16.37 7.90
N ALA A 281 -11.97 -16.19 6.59
CA ALA A 281 -12.01 -17.30 5.63
C ALA A 281 -10.82 -18.26 5.81
N LEU A 282 -9.63 -17.71 6.06
CA LEU A 282 -8.43 -18.50 6.32
C LEU A 282 -8.54 -19.26 7.64
N TRP A 283 -9.10 -18.60 8.66
CA TRP A 283 -9.38 -19.24 9.95
C TRP A 283 -10.37 -20.41 9.81
N ALA A 284 -11.48 -20.19 9.10
CA ALA A 284 -12.48 -21.22 8.83
C ALA A 284 -11.90 -22.40 8.02
N LEU A 285 -11.01 -22.11 7.06
CA LEU A 285 -10.31 -23.14 6.30
C LEU A 285 -9.45 -24.01 7.23
N TRP A 286 -8.66 -23.41 8.13
CA TRP A 286 -7.85 -24.16 9.09
C TRP A 286 -8.72 -24.95 10.08
N SER A 287 -9.83 -24.39 10.56
CA SER A 287 -10.79 -25.13 11.38
C SER A 287 -11.30 -26.39 10.67
N LEU A 288 -11.67 -26.25 9.39
CA LEU A 288 -12.14 -27.37 8.58
C LEU A 288 -11.03 -28.41 8.35
N LEU A 289 -9.80 -27.98 8.06
CA LEU A 289 -8.65 -28.87 7.87
C LEU A 289 -8.30 -29.63 9.16
N ILE A 290 -8.40 -28.97 10.31
CA ILE A 290 -8.22 -29.63 11.61
C ILE A 290 -9.29 -30.72 11.78
N ALA A 291 -10.57 -30.39 11.63
CA ALA A 291 -11.64 -31.36 11.75
C ALA A 291 -11.50 -32.55 10.75
N LEU A 292 -11.12 -32.27 9.50
CA LEU A 292 -10.85 -33.31 8.52
C LEU A 292 -9.66 -34.21 8.90
N SER A 293 -8.59 -33.63 9.47
CA SER A 293 -7.44 -34.42 9.90
C SER A 293 -7.78 -35.33 11.09
N PHE A 294 -8.53 -34.84 12.07
CA PHE A 294 -9.01 -35.65 13.20
C PHE A 294 -10.02 -36.72 12.76
N SER A 295 -10.88 -36.41 11.78
CA SER A 295 -11.74 -37.41 11.15
C SER A 295 -10.97 -38.61 10.59
N LEU A 296 -9.79 -38.39 10.00
CA LEU A 296 -8.96 -39.49 9.50
C LEU A 296 -8.32 -40.28 10.64
N LEU A 297 -7.97 -39.63 11.76
CA LEU A 297 -7.39 -40.26 12.94
C LEU A 297 -8.42 -41.08 13.74
N TYR A 298 -9.70 -40.69 13.70
CA TYR A 298 -10.80 -41.41 14.35
C TYR A 298 -11.34 -42.60 13.55
N MET A 299 -10.96 -42.71 12.28
CA MET A 299 -11.47 -43.75 11.41
C MET A 299 -10.96 -45.13 11.85
N THR A 300 -11.89 -46.07 12.06
CA THR A 300 -11.60 -47.43 12.49
C THR A 300 -12.34 -48.44 11.59
N PRO A 301 -11.74 -49.61 11.24
CA PRO A 301 -10.35 -49.97 11.47
C PRO A 301 -9.40 -49.08 10.65
N GLY A 302 -8.18 -48.89 11.15
CA GLY A 302 -7.18 -48.09 10.45
C GLY A 302 -6.75 -48.74 9.12
N PRO A 303 -5.84 -48.10 8.38
CA PRO A 303 -5.52 -48.51 7.03
C PRO A 303 -5.02 -49.96 6.94
N SER A 304 -5.52 -50.71 5.95
CA SER A 304 -5.25 -52.16 5.79
C SER A 304 -3.78 -52.49 5.53
N TRP A 305 -2.96 -51.52 5.15
CA TRP A 305 -1.52 -51.67 4.93
C TRP A 305 -0.67 -51.60 6.21
N LEU A 306 -1.27 -51.29 7.37
CA LEU A 306 -0.54 -51.17 8.64
C LEU A 306 -0.36 -52.55 9.31
N PRO A 307 0.83 -52.93 9.82
CA PRO A 307 1.03 -54.21 10.50
C PRO A 307 0.12 -54.40 11.73
N GLU A 308 -0.33 -55.64 11.99
CA GLU A 308 -1.28 -55.97 13.07
C GLU A 308 -0.85 -55.45 14.46
N ARG A 309 0.44 -55.52 14.78
CA ARG A 309 1.00 -55.00 16.05
C ARG A 309 0.73 -53.50 16.28
N PHE A 310 0.61 -52.73 15.21
CA PHE A 310 0.26 -51.31 15.28
C PHE A 310 -1.25 -51.11 15.23
N GLN A 311 -2.00 -51.94 14.50
CA GLN A 311 -3.47 -51.90 14.47
C GLN A 311 -4.09 -52.16 15.85
N GLU A 312 -3.48 -53.05 16.64
CA GLU A 312 -3.95 -53.31 18.01
C GLU A 312 -3.83 -52.09 18.94
N ARG A 313 -2.83 -51.24 18.70
CA ARG A 313 -2.55 -50.01 19.48
C ARG A 313 -3.23 -48.77 18.91
N MET A 314 -3.92 -48.84 17.78
CA MET A 314 -4.61 -47.68 17.22
C MET A 314 -5.76 -47.20 18.13
N PRO A 315 -6.10 -45.91 18.10
CA PRO A 315 -7.24 -45.39 18.84
C PRO A 315 -8.52 -46.09 18.36
N ARG A 316 -9.37 -46.50 19.32
CA ARG A 316 -10.61 -47.22 19.04
C ARG A 316 -11.83 -46.44 19.53
N PHE A 317 -12.84 -46.43 18.68
CA PHE A 317 -14.10 -45.77 18.90
C PHE A 317 -15.22 -46.65 18.40
N HIS A 318 -16.35 -46.61 19.09
CA HIS A 318 -17.59 -47.23 18.66
C HIS A 318 -18.77 -46.30 18.93
N GLN A 319 -19.84 -46.52 18.18
CA GLN A 319 -21.10 -45.82 18.35
C GLN A 319 -21.96 -46.51 19.41
N VAL A 320 -22.57 -45.75 20.31
CA VAL A 320 -23.37 -46.25 21.45
C VAL A 320 -24.87 -46.14 21.19
N THR A 321 -25.29 -45.33 20.22
CA THR A 321 -26.70 -45.05 19.92
C THR A 321 -27.01 -45.20 18.42
N GLY A 322 -28.23 -45.63 18.07
CA GLY A 322 -28.70 -45.76 16.68
C GLY A 322 -28.64 -47.17 16.11
N THR A 323 -28.70 -47.31 14.78
CA THR A 323 -28.72 -48.61 14.08
C THR A 323 -27.35 -49.29 14.02
N ASP A 324 -26.29 -48.55 14.30
CA ASP A 324 -24.90 -48.98 14.11
C ASP A 324 -24.18 -49.13 15.46
N THR A 325 -24.93 -49.42 16.51
CA THR A 325 -24.41 -49.62 17.87
C THR A 325 -23.35 -50.72 17.90
N GLY A 326 -22.19 -50.42 18.48
CA GLY A 326 -21.05 -51.32 18.57
C GLY A 326 -20.21 -51.45 17.29
N LEU A 327 -20.61 -50.80 16.19
CA LEU A 327 -19.82 -50.78 14.96
C LEU A 327 -18.72 -49.71 15.01
N PRO A 328 -17.59 -49.94 14.32
CA PRO A 328 -16.51 -48.97 14.21
C PRO A 328 -16.91 -47.77 13.32
N LEU A 329 -16.15 -46.67 13.43
CA LEU A 329 -16.48 -45.41 12.77
C LEU A 329 -16.02 -45.39 11.30
N THR A 330 -16.98 -45.32 10.39
CA THR A 330 -16.75 -44.91 8.99
C THR A 330 -16.36 -43.44 8.89
N PHE A 331 -15.70 -43.03 7.80
CA PHE A 331 -15.26 -41.66 7.56
C PHE A 331 -16.30 -40.58 7.93
N TRP A 332 -17.55 -40.68 7.44
CA TRP A 332 -18.56 -39.65 7.70
C TRP A 332 -18.96 -39.53 9.17
N LYS A 333 -18.93 -40.65 9.91
CA LYS A 333 -19.19 -40.66 11.34
C LYS A 333 -18.02 -40.11 12.13
N SER A 334 -16.80 -40.44 11.72
CA SER A 334 -15.58 -39.84 12.26
C SER A 334 -15.54 -38.33 12.02
N PHE A 335 -15.99 -37.86 10.85
CA PHE A 335 -16.06 -36.44 10.53
C PHE A 335 -17.10 -35.72 11.38
N TYR A 336 -18.31 -36.29 11.48
CA TYR A 336 -19.33 -35.78 12.38
C TYR A 336 -18.85 -35.73 13.84
N PHE A 337 -18.22 -36.81 14.33
CA PHE A 337 -17.69 -36.88 15.70
C PHE A 337 -16.59 -35.83 15.93
N SER A 338 -15.71 -35.63 14.95
CA SER A 338 -14.69 -34.58 14.98
C SER A 338 -15.32 -33.18 15.03
N ILE A 339 -16.32 -32.86 14.21
CA ILE A 339 -17.01 -31.57 14.26
C ILE A 339 -17.66 -31.34 15.64
N VAL A 340 -18.35 -32.34 16.18
CA VAL A 340 -19.02 -32.26 17.48
C VAL A 340 -18.01 -32.07 18.62
N THR A 341 -16.87 -32.74 18.54
CA THR A 341 -15.78 -32.64 19.54
C THR A 341 -15.06 -31.29 19.43
N PHE A 342 -14.71 -30.89 18.21
CA PHE A 342 -14.03 -29.63 17.92
C PHE A 342 -14.88 -28.40 18.28
N THR A 343 -16.20 -28.48 18.12
CA THR A 343 -17.15 -27.44 18.54
C THR A 343 -17.59 -27.57 20.00
N THR A 344 -17.03 -28.55 20.73
CA THR A 344 -17.29 -28.84 22.15
C THR A 344 -18.76 -29.09 22.49
N LEU A 345 -19.55 -29.53 21.51
CA LEU A 345 -20.99 -29.79 21.67
C LEU A 345 -21.24 -31.10 22.42
N GLY A 346 -20.54 -32.18 22.05
CA GLY A 346 -20.49 -33.45 22.79
C GLY A 346 -21.83 -34.17 23.01
N PHE A 347 -22.40 -34.79 21.96
CA PHE A 347 -23.68 -35.51 22.05
C PHE A 347 -23.63 -36.84 22.84
N GLY A 348 -22.43 -37.41 23.07
CA GLY A 348 -22.25 -38.65 23.83
C GLY A 348 -22.66 -39.94 23.08
N ASP A 349 -22.81 -39.85 21.76
CA ASP A 349 -23.17 -40.96 20.86
C ASP A 349 -21.98 -41.83 20.44
N VAL A 350 -20.76 -41.34 20.62
CA VAL A 350 -19.50 -42.04 20.31
C VAL A 350 -18.59 -42.03 21.53
N VAL A 351 -17.97 -43.17 21.83
CA VAL A 351 -17.10 -43.35 23.00
C VAL A 351 -15.70 -43.82 22.61
N ALA A 352 -14.71 -43.31 23.33
CA ALA A 352 -13.30 -43.69 23.21
C ALA A 352 -12.96 -44.90 24.09
N ASP A 353 -12.63 -46.02 23.45
CA ASP A 353 -12.45 -47.32 24.11
C ASP A 353 -11.11 -47.46 24.83
N ASN A 354 -10.07 -46.81 24.31
CA ASN A 354 -8.71 -46.93 24.83
C ASN A 354 -8.09 -45.58 25.18
N THR A 355 -6.97 -45.63 25.93
CA THR A 355 -6.28 -44.43 26.41
C THR A 355 -5.85 -43.51 25.28
N LEU A 356 -5.40 -44.05 24.15
CA LEU A 356 -4.98 -43.26 22.99
C LEU A 356 -6.14 -42.51 22.34
N ALA A 357 -7.31 -43.15 22.20
CA ALA A 357 -8.52 -42.48 21.73
C ALA A 357 -8.93 -41.32 22.65
N ARG A 358 -8.84 -41.51 23.97
CA ARG A 358 -9.16 -40.46 24.96
C ARG A 358 -8.18 -39.28 24.88
N ILE A 359 -6.88 -39.56 24.72
CA ILE A 359 -5.86 -38.51 24.52
C ILE A 359 -6.17 -37.73 23.25
N LEU A 360 -6.51 -38.40 22.16
CA LEU A 360 -6.77 -37.77 20.86
C LEU A 360 -8.01 -36.85 20.92
N VAL A 361 -9.10 -37.30 21.54
CA VAL A 361 -10.30 -36.47 21.80
C VAL A 361 -9.95 -35.26 22.67
N THR A 362 -9.15 -35.45 23.72
CA THR A 362 -8.75 -34.35 24.61
C THR A 362 -7.94 -33.28 23.85
N LEU A 363 -7.04 -33.71 22.97
CA LEU A 363 -6.25 -32.79 22.13
C LEU A 363 -7.14 -32.01 21.16
N GLU A 364 -8.14 -32.66 20.55
CA GLU A 364 -9.07 -31.97 19.65
C GLU A 364 -9.91 -30.91 20.38
N VAL A 365 -10.39 -31.22 21.59
CA VAL A 365 -11.14 -30.25 22.41
C VAL A 365 -10.30 -29.02 22.74
N ILE A 366 -9.03 -29.21 23.12
CA ILE A 366 -8.11 -28.10 23.40
C ILE A 366 -7.91 -27.24 22.13
N LEU A 367 -7.69 -27.86 20.97
CA LEU A 367 -7.58 -27.15 19.71
C LEU A 367 -8.87 -26.41 19.33
N GLY A 368 -10.03 -27.04 19.57
CA GLY A 368 -11.35 -26.46 19.37
C GLY A 368 -11.54 -25.15 20.14
N TYR A 369 -11.20 -25.13 21.42
CA TYR A 369 -11.26 -23.90 22.24
C TYR A 369 -10.30 -22.81 21.75
N ILE A 370 -9.07 -23.16 21.34
CA ILE A 370 -8.13 -22.19 20.76
C ILE A 370 -8.71 -21.58 19.48
N MET A 371 -9.28 -22.42 18.61
CA MET A 371 -9.88 -21.99 17.35
C MET A 371 -11.14 -21.13 17.58
N LEU A 372 -11.97 -21.47 18.56
CA LEU A 372 -13.13 -20.67 18.94
C LEU A 372 -12.73 -19.30 19.49
N GLY A 373 -11.73 -19.25 20.38
CA GLY A 373 -11.21 -17.99 20.93
C GLY A 373 -10.66 -17.06 19.84
N GLY A 374 -9.90 -17.61 18.89
CA GLY A 374 -9.44 -16.84 17.73
C GLY A 374 -10.57 -16.39 16.80
N LEU A 375 -11.60 -17.21 16.58
CA LEU A 375 -12.77 -16.83 15.78
C LEU A 375 -13.51 -15.63 16.41
N ILE A 376 -13.74 -15.67 17.72
CA ILE A 376 -14.38 -14.57 18.46
C ILE A 376 -13.53 -13.30 18.34
N SER A 377 -12.21 -13.40 18.51
CA SER A 377 -11.29 -12.27 18.38
C SER A 377 -11.32 -11.64 16.98
N ILE A 378 -11.25 -12.46 15.92
CA ILE A 378 -11.32 -12.01 14.52
C ILE A 378 -12.68 -11.36 14.24
N PHE A 379 -13.76 -11.97 14.71
CA PHE A 379 -15.12 -11.47 14.51
C PHE A 379 -15.35 -10.13 15.23
N ALA A 380 -14.91 -10.02 16.49
CA ALA A 380 -14.97 -8.79 17.27
C ALA A 380 -14.19 -7.66 16.59
N ASN A 381 -12.98 -7.95 16.09
CA ASN A 381 -12.18 -6.98 15.34
C ASN A 381 -12.89 -6.48 14.08
N LYS A 382 -13.54 -7.40 13.34
CA LYS A 382 -14.23 -7.08 12.09
C LYS A 382 -15.54 -6.31 12.29
N LEU A 383 -16.24 -6.53 13.40
CA LEU A 383 -17.40 -5.73 13.79
C LEU A 383 -16.97 -4.34 14.24
N ALA A 384 -15.96 -4.27 15.11
CA ALA A 384 -15.42 -3.02 15.60
C ALA A 384 -14.74 -2.18 14.49
N SER A 385 -14.39 -2.78 13.35
CA SER A 385 -13.85 -2.06 12.19
C SER A 385 -14.95 -1.58 11.23
N ARG A 386 -16.23 -1.71 11.58
CA ARG A 386 -17.38 -1.24 10.78
C ARG A 386 -18.26 -0.24 11.52
N SER A 387 -18.22 -0.25 12.85
CA SER A 387 -18.72 0.81 13.75
C SER A 387 -17.70 1.92 13.88
#